data_AF-A0A8T5S137-F1
#
_entry.id   AF-A0A8T5S137-F1
#
_cell.length_a   1.000
_cell.length_b   1.000
_cell.length_c   1.000
_cell.angle_alpha   90.00
_cell.angle_beta   90.00
_cell.angle_gamma   90.00
#
_symmetry.space_group_name_H-M   'P 1'
#
loop_
_entity.id
_entity.type
_entity.pdbx_description
1 polymer ?
#
loop_
_entity_poly.entity_id
_entity_poly.type
_entity_poly.pdbx_seq_one_letter_code
_entity_poly.pdbx_strand_id
1 'polypeptide(L)'
;MTEKEQLNPEITKIKDFVKDGRIDDAVNIIALYLGDSTQDDYLDRLENIIEMLLSLHGGRIVLRFLIERLIIDIPSLLENLSKRDSVLRYSFLLLLKTLCENECDIFLPHSEDLLNSDDPNVREADLQLIIFMAGGETEIEDESLINKIAFTLSDEKGFVVEKAIQALIAIGKKHPSYVTRAVTNTAKENPENEELKIAVDTVLKSIVTFEKIDEFVEDITSAEEMIEREETEIIDKEIELKKKGIEIKKKKIELEEKEKELEEKIILEKEKTLKLKEEILEQEVVVPTETEIIPKKVKKQLKKEESEIIDKEIELQKKNLEIKKKKLDLELKEREIEEMAIEEKEKALKIKEELIEIESELSQAEIELRKKIIKEKEQKMIETEITRAIEEFKEIEDQGKDDDNKNENK
;
A
#
# COMPACT_ATOMS: atom_id res chain seq x y z
N MET A 1 -10.89 45.86 23.97
CA MET A 1 -11.28 45.50 25.35
C MET A 1 -12.42 46.39 25.77
N THR A 2 -13.65 45.89 25.67
CA THR A 2 -14.89 46.56 26.07
C THR A 2 -15.31 46.11 27.47
N GLU A 3 -15.90 47.00 28.25
CA GLU A 3 -16.20 46.92 29.70
C GLU A 3 -17.10 45.76 30.19
N LYS A 4 -17.33 44.71 29.39
CA LYS A 4 -18.13 43.53 29.77
C LYS A 4 -17.33 42.39 30.44
N GLU A 5 -16.01 42.45 30.49
CA GLU A 5 -15.17 41.47 31.21
C GLU A 5 -15.14 41.67 32.75
N GLN A 6 -16.18 42.29 33.32
CA GLN A 6 -16.35 42.34 34.77
C GLN A 6 -16.79 40.96 35.32
N LEU A 7 -15.78 40.17 35.69
CA LEU A 7 -15.78 39.08 36.69
C LEU A 7 -16.89 38.03 36.57
N ASN A 8 -16.79 37.12 35.60
CA ASN A 8 -17.35 35.79 35.80
C ASN A 8 -16.51 35.10 36.90
N PRO A 9 -17.08 34.81 38.09
CA PRO A 9 -16.33 34.24 39.22
C PRO A 9 -15.71 32.87 38.91
N GLU A 10 -16.25 32.14 37.94
CA GLU A 10 -15.72 30.85 37.50
C GLU A 10 -14.45 31.05 36.65
N ILE A 11 -14.45 32.02 35.74
CA ILE A 11 -13.27 32.39 34.93
C ILE A 11 -12.11 32.86 35.81
N THR A 12 -12.39 33.65 36.86
CA THR A 12 -11.36 34.08 37.82
C THR A 12 -10.78 32.88 38.58
N LYS A 13 -11.63 31.96 39.06
CA LYS A 13 -11.17 30.74 39.73
C LYS A 13 -10.31 29.86 38.83
N ILE A 14 -10.70 29.69 37.56
CA ILE A 14 -9.91 28.92 36.59
C ILE A 14 -8.51 29.54 36.46
N LYS A 15 -8.42 30.87 36.28
CA LYS A 15 -7.12 31.58 36.19
C LYS A 15 -6.24 31.33 37.40
N ASP A 16 -6.82 31.36 38.61
CA ASP A 16 -6.07 31.13 39.85
C ASP A 16 -5.56 29.69 39.94
N PHE A 17 -6.41 28.69 39.62
CA PHE A 17 -5.98 27.29 39.63
C PHE A 17 -4.87 26.99 38.62
N VAL A 18 -4.93 27.56 37.42
CA VAL A 18 -3.87 27.39 36.41
C VAL A 18 -2.56 28.00 36.90
N LYS A 19 -2.58 29.20 37.49
CA LYS A 19 -1.38 29.85 38.03
C LYS A 19 -0.77 29.10 39.22
N ASP A 20 -1.61 28.49 40.05
CA ASP A 20 -1.19 27.70 41.20
C ASP A 20 -0.72 26.28 40.81
N GLY A 21 -0.73 25.93 39.52
CA GLY A 21 -0.36 24.59 39.03
C GLY A 21 -1.39 23.50 39.36
N ARG A 22 -2.61 23.88 39.76
CA ARG A 22 -3.72 22.99 40.09
C ARG A 22 -4.52 22.63 38.84
N ILE A 23 -3.86 21.95 37.91
CA ILE A 23 -4.39 21.65 36.56
C ILE A 23 -5.68 20.83 36.62
N ASP A 24 -5.75 19.79 37.46
CA ASP A 24 -6.96 18.95 37.59
C ASP A 24 -8.19 19.75 38.07
N ASP A 25 -8.00 20.66 39.02
CA ASP A 25 -9.07 21.51 39.53
C ASP A 25 -9.56 22.49 38.45
N ALA A 26 -8.64 23.04 37.66
CA ALA A 26 -8.96 23.89 36.52
C ALA A 26 -9.78 23.11 35.47
N VAL A 27 -9.32 21.92 35.08
CA VAL A 27 -10.01 21.03 34.13
C VAL A 27 -11.43 20.72 34.58
N ASN A 28 -11.62 20.34 35.85
CA ASN A 28 -12.94 19.99 36.39
C ASN A 28 -13.91 21.18 36.36
N ILE A 29 -13.44 22.39 36.70
CA ILE A 29 -14.29 23.58 36.70
C ILE A 29 -14.62 24.02 35.27
N ILE A 30 -13.66 23.90 34.35
CA ILE A 30 -13.90 24.17 32.93
C ILE A 30 -14.95 23.21 32.37
N ALA A 31 -14.89 21.93 32.70
CA ALA A 31 -15.90 20.95 32.27
C ALA A 31 -17.31 21.35 32.73
N LEU A 32 -17.45 21.80 33.98
CA LEU A 32 -18.72 22.31 34.51
C LEU A 32 -19.19 23.59 33.81
N TYR A 33 -18.25 24.49 33.49
CA TYR A 33 -18.55 25.77 32.83
C TYR A 33 -19.00 25.60 31.38
N LEU A 34 -18.30 24.74 30.63
CA LEU A 34 -18.62 24.43 29.24
C LEU A 34 -19.98 23.72 29.13
N GLY A 35 -20.29 22.83 30.07
CA GLY A 35 -21.59 22.16 30.12
C GLY A 35 -21.83 21.26 28.91
N ASP A 36 -23.04 21.31 28.36
CA ASP A 36 -23.48 20.47 27.24
C ASP A 36 -23.13 21.12 25.89
N SER A 37 -22.45 20.37 25.02
CA SER A 37 -22.00 20.81 23.70
C SER A 37 -23.14 21.09 22.71
N THR A 38 -24.37 20.72 23.06
CA THR A 38 -25.58 21.01 22.26
C THR A 38 -26.18 22.39 22.54
N GLN A 39 -25.68 23.13 23.54
CA GLN A 39 -26.18 24.46 23.88
C GLN A 39 -25.70 25.51 22.86
N ASP A 40 -26.59 26.45 22.50
CA ASP A 40 -26.32 27.46 21.45
C ASP A 40 -25.08 28.34 21.75
N ASP A 41 -24.81 28.60 23.03
CA ASP A 41 -23.67 29.41 23.50
C ASP A 41 -22.42 28.57 23.85
N TYR A 42 -22.42 27.26 23.57
CA TYR A 42 -21.29 26.37 23.85
C TYR A 42 -20.00 26.87 23.20
N LEU A 43 -20.05 27.17 21.90
CA LEU A 43 -18.90 27.64 21.14
C LEU A 43 -18.39 28.99 21.65
N ASP A 44 -19.27 29.91 22.07
CA ASP A 44 -18.86 31.19 22.65
C ASP A 44 -18.16 31.00 23.99
N ARG A 45 -18.66 30.11 24.85
CA ARG A 45 -17.99 29.77 26.12
C ARG A 45 -16.65 29.08 25.87
N LEU A 46 -16.58 28.18 24.91
CA LEU A 46 -15.37 27.47 24.54
C LEU A 46 -14.31 28.42 23.99
N GLU A 47 -14.70 29.35 23.11
CA GLU A 47 -13.83 30.40 22.57
C GLU A 47 -13.18 31.21 23.71
N ASN A 48 -14.00 31.70 24.65
CA ASN A 48 -13.52 32.44 25.82
C ASN A 48 -12.56 31.63 26.69
N ILE A 49 -12.80 30.32 26.86
CA ILE A 49 -11.91 29.43 27.63
C ILE A 49 -10.58 29.24 26.90
N ILE A 50 -10.60 28.98 25.59
CA ILE A 50 -9.40 28.78 24.80
C ILE A 50 -8.54 30.04 24.79
N GLU A 51 -9.12 31.20 24.48
CA GLU A 51 -8.42 32.48 24.50
C GLU A 51 -7.78 32.77 25.86
N MET A 52 -8.55 32.57 26.93
CA MET A 52 -8.05 32.72 28.29
C MET A 52 -6.86 31.79 28.54
N LEU A 53 -6.99 30.49 28.25
CA LEU A 53 -5.93 29.51 28.55
C LEU A 53 -4.67 29.78 27.73
N LEU A 54 -4.80 30.18 26.46
CA LEU A 54 -3.66 30.56 25.62
C LEU A 54 -2.90 31.79 26.16
N SER A 55 -3.58 32.66 26.93
CA SER A 55 -2.94 33.81 27.60
C SER A 55 -2.21 33.47 28.91
N LEU A 56 -2.37 32.25 29.45
CA LEU A 56 -1.82 31.85 30.74
C LEU A 56 -0.60 30.92 30.60
N HIS A 57 0.39 31.12 31.46
CA HIS A 57 1.47 30.14 31.63
C HIS A 57 0.87 28.81 32.14
N GLY A 58 1.14 27.71 31.44
CA GLY A 58 0.56 26.39 31.73
C GLY A 58 -0.84 26.15 31.13
N GLY A 59 -1.47 27.13 30.49
CA GLY A 59 -2.81 26.94 29.93
C GLY A 59 -2.87 25.97 28.73
N ARG A 60 -1.77 25.82 27.97
CA ARG A 60 -1.65 24.77 26.94
C ARG A 60 -1.80 23.37 27.51
N ILE A 61 -1.22 23.11 28.69
CA ILE A 61 -1.31 21.82 29.38
C ILE A 61 -2.77 21.54 29.75
N VAL A 62 -3.48 22.56 30.26
CA VAL A 62 -4.91 22.45 30.57
C VAL A 62 -5.72 22.12 29.32
N LEU A 63 -5.47 22.81 28.20
CA LEU A 63 -6.14 22.53 26.92
C LEU A 63 -5.92 21.09 26.45
N ARG A 64 -4.68 20.60 26.53
CA ARG A 64 -4.36 19.20 26.23
C ARG A 64 -5.19 18.24 27.09
N PHE A 65 -5.23 18.45 28.41
CA PHE A 65 -6.03 17.61 29.31
C PHE A 65 -7.54 17.68 29.05
N LEU A 66 -8.07 18.83 28.60
CA LEU A 66 -9.48 18.95 28.23
C LEU A 66 -9.81 18.08 27.01
N ILE A 67 -8.90 18.01 26.04
CA ILE A 67 -9.07 17.18 24.84
C ILE A 67 -8.87 15.70 25.18
N GLU A 68 -7.79 15.34 25.88
CA GLU A 68 -7.49 13.95 26.25
C GLU A 68 -8.57 13.32 27.15
N ARG A 69 -9.26 14.13 27.97
CA ARG A 69 -10.39 13.69 28.80
C ARG A 69 -11.74 13.76 28.08
N LEU A 70 -11.75 14.06 26.78
CA LEU A 70 -12.94 14.20 25.95
C LEU A 70 -13.95 15.22 26.49
N ILE A 71 -13.47 16.22 27.23
CA ILE A 71 -14.27 17.39 27.62
C ILE A 71 -14.43 18.30 26.40
N ILE A 72 -13.36 18.46 25.62
CA ILE A 72 -13.41 19.01 24.27
C ILE A 72 -13.23 17.83 23.31
N ASP A 73 -14.34 17.32 22.81
CA ASP A 73 -14.34 16.28 21.78
C ASP A 73 -14.11 16.92 20.40
N ILE A 74 -13.01 16.55 19.72
CA ILE A 74 -12.59 17.16 18.45
C ILE A 74 -13.63 16.96 17.35
N PRO A 75 -14.18 15.74 17.13
CA PRO A 75 -15.25 15.56 16.15
C PRO A 75 -16.49 16.43 16.42
N SER A 76 -17.01 16.40 17.65
CA SER A 76 -18.17 17.22 18.03
C SER A 76 -17.87 18.72 17.90
N LEU A 77 -16.63 19.15 18.17
CA LEU A 77 -16.20 20.53 17.99
C LEU A 77 -16.29 20.95 16.53
N LEU A 78 -15.72 20.16 15.60
CA LEU A 78 -15.75 20.49 14.18
C LEU A 78 -17.18 20.44 13.61
N GLU A 79 -18.00 19.50 14.06
CA GLU A 79 -19.41 19.40 13.67
C GLU A 79 -20.25 20.59 14.19
N ASN A 80 -19.93 21.12 15.36
CA ASN A 80 -20.58 22.34 15.84
C ASN A 80 -20.06 23.59 15.12
N LEU A 81 -18.77 23.65 14.80
CA LEU A 81 -18.18 24.75 14.02
C LEU A 81 -18.70 24.78 12.58
N SER A 82 -19.06 23.63 12.01
CA SER A 82 -19.61 23.53 10.66
C SER A 82 -20.93 24.30 10.50
N LYS A 83 -21.68 24.46 11.60
CA LYS A 83 -22.95 25.20 11.68
C LYS A 83 -22.77 26.72 11.70
N ARG A 84 -21.56 27.21 11.99
CA ARG A 84 -21.23 28.65 11.92
C ARG A 84 -20.96 29.07 10.49
N ASP A 85 -21.08 30.38 10.22
CA ASP A 85 -20.63 30.91 8.94
C ASP A 85 -19.10 30.74 8.79
N SER A 86 -18.63 30.80 7.53
CA SER A 86 -17.23 30.52 7.20
C SER A 86 -16.24 31.45 7.89
N VAL A 87 -16.62 32.70 8.18
CA VAL A 87 -15.72 33.67 8.85
C VAL A 87 -15.56 33.30 10.32
N LEU A 88 -16.67 33.04 11.01
CA LEU A 88 -16.63 32.63 12.42
C LEU A 88 -15.96 31.27 12.59
N ARG A 89 -16.22 30.31 11.69
CA ARG A 89 -15.54 29.01 11.69
C ARG A 89 -14.03 29.18 11.55
N TYR A 90 -13.58 29.92 10.54
CA TYR A 90 -12.15 30.13 10.32
C TYR A 90 -11.47 30.90 11.46
N SER A 91 -12.15 31.92 12.03
CA SER A 91 -11.67 32.64 13.21
C SER A 91 -11.44 31.71 14.40
N PHE A 92 -12.37 30.78 14.63
CA PHE A 92 -12.21 29.81 15.70
C PHE A 92 -11.08 28.82 15.43
N LEU A 93 -10.95 28.29 14.20
CA LEU A 93 -9.84 27.41 13.84
C LEU A 93 -8.48 28.09 14.01
N LEU A 94 -8.40 29.40 13.75
CA LEU A 94 -7.17 30.18 14.01
C LEU A 94 -6.80 30.23 15.49
N LEU A 95 -7.77 30.21 16.42
CA LEU A 95 -7.46 30.11 17.85
C LEU A 95 -6.81 28.77 18.19
N LEU A 96 -7.19 27.70 17.47
CA LEU A 96 -6.59 26.38 17.64
C LEU A 96 -5.23 26.24 16.97
N LYS A 97 -4.89 27.11 16.01
CA LYS A 97 -3.66 27.01 15.18
C LYS A 97 -2.41 26.71 16.00
N THR A 98 -2.11 27.52 17.01
CA THR A 98 -0.90 27.35 17.83
C THR A 98 -0.92 26.06 18.63
N LEU A 99 -2.09 25.54 19.01
CA LEU A 99 -2.20 24.24 19.66
C LEU A 99 -1.92 23.13 18.65
N CYS A 100 -2.57 23.17 17.48
CA CYS A 100 -2.40 22.20 16.40
C CYS A 100 -0.94 22.13 15.91
N GLU A 101 -0.25 23.25 15.74
CA GLU A 101 1.16 23.28 15.29
C GLU A 101 2.14 22.55 16.24
N ASN A 102 1.79 22.42 17.52
CA ASN A 102 2.69 21.88 18.57
C ASN A 102 2.23 20.54 19.14
N GLU A 103 0.93 20.26 19.12
CA GLU A 103 0.29 19.08 19.72
C GLU A 103 -0.52 18.36 18.62
N CYS A 104 0.12 17.98 17.51
CA CYS A 104 -0.59 17.32 16.41
C CYS A 104 -1.18 15.95 16.81
N ASP A 105 -0.56 15.28 17.78
CA ASP A 105 -0.90 13.94 18.27
C ASP A 105 -2.30 13.84 18.85
N ILE A 106 -2.88 14.95 19.34
CA ILE A 106 -4.25 14.96 19.87
C ILE A 106 -5.32 15.26 18.81
N PHE A 107 -4.94 15.72 17.61
CA PHE A 107 -5.88 16.02 16.52
C PHE A 107 -5.85 14.96 15.41
N LEU A 108 -4.65 14.57 14.95
CA LEU A 108 -4.46 13.64 13.83
C LEU A 108 -5.24 12.32 13.95
N PRO A 109 -5.38 11.68 15.13
CA PRO A 109 -6.12 10.42 15.25
C PRO A 109 -7.59 10.49 14.80
N HIS A 110 -8.16 11.70 14.70
CA HIS A 110 -9.55 11.91 14.30
C HIS A 110 -9.70 12.26 12.81
N SER A 111 -8.61 12.64 12.13
CA SER A 111 -8.69 13.27 10.80
C SER A 111 -9.24 12.33 9.72
N GLU A 112 -8.88 11.04 9.70
CA GLU A 112 -9.43 10.13 8.69
C GLU A 112 -10.95 10.01 8.76
N ASP A 113 -11.52 9.92 9.97
CA ASP A 113 -12.96 9.88 10.18
C ASP A 113 -13.62 11.21 9.79
N LEU A 114 -12.97 12.33 10.12
CA LEU A 114 -13.48 13.67 9.80
C LEU A 114 -13.48 13.96 8.30
N LEU A 115 -12.47 13.47 7.56
CA LEU A 115 -12.44 13.52 6.10
C LEU A 115 -13.52 12.65 5.45
N ASN A 116 -14.11 11.69 6.17
CA ASN A 116 -15.26 10.89 5.72
C ASN A 116 -16.62 11.51 6.09
N SER A 117 -16.65 12.63 6.80
CA SER A 117 -17.91 13.27 7.19
C SER A 117 -18.75 13.63 5.97
N ASP A 118 -20.08 13.44 6.07
CA ASP A 118 -21.03 13.86 5.05
C ASP A 118 -21.08 15.38 4.89
N ASP A 119 -20.76 16.14 5.95
CA ASP A 119 -20.75 17.60 5.93
C ASP A 119 -19.44 18.14 5.33
N PRO A 120 -19.47 18.80 4.16
CA PRO A 120 -18.27 19.33 3.52
C PRO A 120 -17.59 20.41 4.35
N ASN A 121 -18.30 21.10 5.23
CA ASN A 121 -17.71 22.09 6.13
C ASN A 121 -16.87 21.44 7.23
N VAL A 122 -17.21 20.22 7.65
CA VAL A 122 -16.39 19.45 8.60
C VAL A 122 -15.11 18.98 7.91
N ARG A 123 -15.21 18.43 6.69
CA ARG A 123 -14.04 18.06 5.89
C ARG A 123 -13.10 19.24 5.65
N GLU A 124 -13.66 20.39 5.27
CA GLU A 124 -12.92 21.65 5.09
C GLU A 124 -12.20 22.11 6.36
N ALA A 125 -12.88 22.05 7.51
CA ALA A 125 -12.31 22.44 8.80
C ALA A 125 -11.17 21.51 9.23
N ASP A 126 -11.32 20.19 9.06
CA ASP A 126 -10.27 19.23 9.37
C ASP A 126 -9.04 19.42 8.46
N LEU A 127 -9.25 19.60 7.15
CA LEU A 127 -8.16 19.94 6.22
C LEU A 127 -7.45 21.24 6.63
N GLN A 128 -8.20 22.24 7.12
CA GLN A 128 -7.62 23.47 7.63
C GLN A 128 -6.76 23.24 8.89
N LEU A 129 -7.16 22.33 9.79
CA LEU A 129 -6.33 21.93 10.92
C LEU A 129 -5.07 21.20 10.46
N ILE A 130 -5.18 20.28 9.49
CA ILE A 130 -4.04 19.57 8.92
C ILE A 130 -3.03 20.53 8.28
N ILE A 131 -3.50 21.58 7.59
CA ILE A 131 -2.63 22.64 7.05
C ILE A 131 -1.86 23.33 8.18
N PHE A 132 -2.50 23.63 9.32
CA PHE A 132 -1.80 24.21 10.47
C PHE A 132 -0.76 23.23 11.05
N MET A 133 -1.13 21.97 11.25
CA MET A 133 -0.23 20.93 11.76
C MET A 133 0.99 20.74 10.85
N ALA A 134 0.80 20.64 9.54
CA ALA A 134 1.88 20.51 8.56
C ALA A 134 2.79 21.75 8.51
N GLY A 135 2.25 22.93 8.84
CA GLY A 135 3.01 24.18 8.96
C GLY A 135 3.83 24.30 10.25
N GLY A 136 3.58 23.46 11.26
CA GLY A 136 4.29 23.43 12.54
C GLY A 136 5.65 22.74 12.46
N GLU A 137 6.22 22.34 13.60
CA GLU A 137 7.48 21.59 13.65
C GLU A 137 7.28 20.10 13.34
N THR A 138 6.15 19.53 13.77
CA THR A 138 5.81 18.12 13.60
C THR A 138 5.69 17.71 12.14
N GLU A 139 6.10 16.48 11.86
CA GLU A 139 6.05 15.83 10.56
C GLU A 139 4.82 14.93 10.46
N ILE A 140 4.14 14.94 9.30
CA ILE A 140 2.98 14.10 9.02
C ILE A 140 3.44 13.04 8.03
N GLU A 141 3.69 11.83 8.53
CA GLU A 141 4.22 10.69 7.76
C GLU A 141 3.19 9.57 7.56
N ASP A 142 1.97 9.72 8.13
CA ASP A 142 0.92 8.72 8.01
C ASP A 142 0.43 8.61 6.56
N GLU A 143 0.87 7.55 5.87
CA GLU A 143 0.51 7.27 4.48
C GLU A 143 -1.01 7.10 4.30
N SER A 144 -1.70 6.51 5.27
CA SER A 144 -3.14 6.27 5.18
C SER A 144 -3.89 7.60 5.15
N LEU A 145 -3.53 8.52 6.05
CA LEU A 145 -4.08 9.86 6.08
C LEU A 145 -3.72 10.65 4.80
N ILE A 146 -2.48 10.60 4.32
CA ILE A 146 -2.06 11.31 3.11
C ILE A 146 -2.84 10.80 1.89
N ASN A 147 -3.01 9.49 1.75
CA ASN A 147 -3.84 8.89 0.71
C ASN A 147 -5.30 9.32 0.85
N LYS A 148 -5.80 9.46 2.07
CA LYS A 148 -7.16 9.93 2.32
C LYS A 148 -7.34 11.38 1.86
N ILE A 149 -6.40 12.26 2.18
CA ILE A 149 -6.41 13.65 1.70
C ILE A 149 -6.31 13.70 0.16
N ALA A 150 -5.48 12.83 -0.45
CA ALA A 150 -5.37 12.74 -1.91
C ALA A 150 -6.68 12.33 -2.57
N PHE A 151 -7.42 11.37 -1.98
CA PHE A 151 -8.75 10.98 -2.46
C PHE A 151 -9.74 12.16 -2.43
N THR A 152 -9.63 13.04 -1.44
CA THR A 152 -10.44 14.27 -1.31
C THR A 152 -10.19 15.29 -2.44
N LEU A 153 -9.17 15.11 -3.29
CA LEU A 153 -9.03 15.90 -4.52
C LEU A 153 -10.16 15.67 -5.54
N SER A 154 -10.92 14.58 -5.39
CA SER A 154 -12.11 14.29 -6.20
C SER A 154 -13.42 14.66 -5.49
N ASP A 155 -13.37 15.47 -4.43
CA ASP A 155 -14.57 15.88 -3.69
C ASP A 155 -15.55 16.69 -4.56
N GLU A 156 -16.84 16.53 -4.29
CA GLU A 156 -17.91 17.25 -5.00
C GLU A 156 -17.93 18.76 -4.71
N LYS A 157 -17.33 19.21 -3.60
CA LYS A 157 -17.28 20.62 -3.22
C LYS A 157 -15.90 21.21 -3.49
N GLY A 158 -15.84 22.17 -4.42
CA GLY A 158 -14.58 22.80 -4.83
C GLY A 158 -13.77 23.44 -3.70
N PHE A 159 -14.40 23.98 -2.64
CA PHE A 159 -13.66 24.53 -1.50
C PHE A 159 -12.98 23.45 -0.64
N VAL A 160 -13.51 22.22 -0.62
CA VAL A 160 -12.88 21.08 0.05
C VAL A 160 -11.66 20.64 -0.76
N VAL A 161 -11.81 20.54 -2.09
CA VAL A 161 -10.69 20.25 -3.02
C VAL A 161 -9.57 21.29 -2.86
N GLU A 162 -9.91 22.58 -2.78
CA GLU A 162 -8.93 23.65 -2.59
C GLU A 162 -8.13 23.47 -1.29
N LYS A 163 -8.80 23.09 -0.18
CA LYS A 163 -8.12 22.80 1.08
C LYS A 163 -7.30 21.51 1.05
N ALA A 164 -7.75 20.48 0.34
CA ALA A 164 -6.98 19.26 0.15
C ALA A 164 -5.69 19.54 -0.62
N ILE A 165 -5.74 20.37 -1.68
CA ILE A 165 -4.55 20.84 -2.40
C ILE A 165 -3.60 21.57 -1.43
N GLN A 166 -4.11 22.53 -0.65
CA GLN A 166 -3.28 23.28 0.31
C GLN A 166 -2.64 22.37 1.36
N ALA A 167 -3.37 21.38 1.88
CA ALA A 167 -2.89 20.40 2.85
C ALA A 167 -1.77 19.54 2.26
N LEU A 168 -1.98 18.96 1.08
CA LEU A 168 -0.98 18.13 0.39
C LEU A 168 0.27 18.93 0.04
N ILE A 169 0.13 20.19 -0.38
CA ILE A 169 1.28 21.07 -0.60
C ILE A 169 2.03 21.33 0.71
N ALA A 170 1.32 21.59 1.81
CA ALA A 170 1.94 21.84 3.11
C ALA A 170 2.72 20.60 3.61
N ILE A 171 2.12 19.41 3.54
CA ILE A 171 2.77 18.14 3.89
C ILE A 171 3.96 17.89 2.95
N GLY A 172 3.74 18.02 1.64
CA GLY A 172 4.72 17.75 0.60
C GLY A 172 5.93 18.67 0.61
N LYS A 173 5.87 19.83 1.27
CA LYS A 173 7.06 20.66 1.51
C LYS A 173 8.11 19.94 2.36
N LYS A 174 7.67 19.14 3.35
CA LYS A 174 8.56 18.35 4.21
C LYS A 174 8.73 16.92 3.72
N HIS A 175 7.64 16.31 3.22
CA HIS A 175 7.59 14.92 2.75
C HIS A 175 7.09 14.80 1.30
N PRO A 176 7.91 15.23 0.34
CA PRO A 176 7.51 15.31 -1.06
C PRO A 176 7.15 13.93 -1.66
N SER A 177 7.93 12.88 -1.34
CA SER A 177 7.80 11.51 -1.88
C SER A 177 6.44 10.87 -1.58
N TYR A 178 6.02 10.94 -0.31
CA TYR A 178 4.73 10.43 0.15
C TYR A 178 3.55 11.08 -0.59
N VAL A 179 3.57 12.42 -0.71
CA VAL A 179 2.52 13.17 -1.40
C VAL A 179 2.50 12.83 -2.89
N THR A 180 3.65 12.83 -3.57
CA THR A 180 3.75 12.50 -5.00
C THR A 180 3.16 11.13 -5.30
N ARG A 181 3.51 10.11 -4.51
CA ARG A 181 2.99 8.75 -4.65
C ARG A 181 1.47 8.70 -4.47
N ALA A 182 0.95 9.32 -3.40
CA ALA A 182 -0.48 9.34 -3.11
C ALA A 182 -1.31 10.00 -4.23
N VAL A 183 -0.90 11.19 -4.69
CA VAL A 183 -1.62 11.93 -5.74
C VAL A 183 -1.51 11.26 -7.11
N THR A 184 -0.36 10.65 -7.41
CA THR A 184 -0.16 9.91 -8.67
C THR A 184 -1.03 8.66 -8.72
N ASN A 185 -1.09 7.89 -7.63
CA ASN A 185 -1.95 6.72 -7.53
C ASN A 185 -3.42 7.09 -7.67
N THR A 186 -3.86 8.16 -6.99
CA THR A 186 -5.24 8.67 -7.09
C THR A 186 -5.60 9.06 -8.53
N ALA A 187 -4.70 9.72 -9.26
CA ALA A 187 -4.90 10.07 -10.67
C ALA A 187 -4.93 8.85 -11.60
N LYS A 188 -4.08 7.83 -11.34
CA LYS A 188 -4.06 6.57 -12.10
C LYS A 188 -5.36 5.77 -11.95
N GLU A 189 -5.95 5.78 -10.76
CA GLU A 189 -7.22 5.11 -10.48
C GLU A 189 -8.42 5.80 -11.14
N ASN A 190 -8.32 7.10 -11.43
CA ASN A 190 -9.39 7.92 -12.01
C ASN A 190 -8.93 8.67 -13.28
N PRO A 191 -8.53 7.96 -14.35
CA PRO A 191 -7.86 8.55 -15.50
C PRO A 191 -8.76 9.47 -16.35
N GLU A 192 -10.08 9.40 -16.18
CA GLU A 192 -11.05 10.21 -16.93
C GLU A 192 -11.42 11.52 -16.21
N ASN A 193 -10.97 11.71 -14.96
CA ASN A 193 -11.30 12.91 -14.18
C ASN A 193 -10.31 14.05 -14.47
N GLU A 194 -10.66 14.92 -15.42
CA GLU A 194 -9.81 16.08 -15.80
C GLU A 194 -9.64 17.10 -14.66
N GLU A 195 -10.64 17.32 -13.82
CA GLU A 195 -10.54 18.24 -12.68
C GLU A 195 -9.53 17.72 -11.64
N LEU A 196 -9.55 16.42 -11.37
CA LEU A 196 -8.55 15.75 -10.54
C LEU A 196 -7.15 15.89 -11.12
N LYS A 197 -6.96 15.69 -12.43
CA LYS A 197 -5.64 15.86 -13.07
C LYS A 197 -5.09 17.28 -12.87
N ILE A 198 -5.93 18.30 -12.99
CA ILE A 198 -5.54 19.70 -12.75
C ILE A 198 -5.14 19.90 -11.28
N ALA A 199 -5.91 19.35 -10.34
CA ALA A 199 -5.59 19.43 -8.91
C ALA A 199 -4.25 18.73 -8.59
N VAL A 200 -4.05 17.52 -9.11
CA VAL A 200 -2.80 16.75 -8.94
C VAL A 200 -1.61 17.49 -9.54
N ASP A 201 -1.73 18.02 -10.76
CA ASP A 201 -0.69 18.82 -11.40
C ASP A 201 -0.35 20.07 -10.57
N THR A 202 -1.35 20.72 -9.96
CA THR A 202 -1.14 21.87 -9.07
C THR A 202 -0.34 21.49 -7.83
N VAL A 203 -0.65 20.35 -7.20
CA VAL A 203 0.11 19.84 -6.05
C VAL A 203 1.55 19.51 -6.45
N LEU A 204 1.73 18.70 -7.49
CA LEU A 204 3.05 18.25 -7.95
C LEU A 204 3.97 19.43 -8.33
N LYS A 205 3.46 20.41 -9.08
CA LYS A 205 4.22 21.62 -9.43
C LYS A 205 4.67 22.43 -8.22
N SER A 206 3.93 22.35 -7.12
CA SER A 206 4.18 23.16 -5.92
C SER A 206 5.14 22.50 -4.93
N ILE A 207 5.26 21.16 -4.95
CA ILE A 207 6.15 20.40 -4.06
C ILE A 207 7.51 20.10 -4.70
N VAL A 208 7.59 20.11 -6.03
CA VAL A 208 8.81 19.83 -6.79
C VAL A 208 9.65 21.11 -6.95
N THR A 209 10.65 21.32 -6.09
CA THR A 209 11.76 22.27 -6.32
C THR A 209 12.99 21.55 -6.87
N PHE A 210 13.81 22.25 -7.68
CA PHE A 210 14.97 21.71 -8.40
C PHE A 210 15.96 20.89 -7.55
N GLU A 211 16.09 21.19 -6.25
CA GLU A 211 16.98 20.49 -5.33
C GLU A 211 16.41 19.16 -4.77
N LYS A 212 15.09 18.97 -4.82
CA LYS A 212 14.43 17.77 -4.28
C LYS A 212 14.19 16.69 -5.32
N ILE A 213 14.24 17.04 -6.62
CA ILE A 213 14.04 16.09 -7.74
C ILE A 213 15.08 14.96 -7.72
N ASP A 214 16.32 15.25 -7.32
CA ASP A 214 17.38 14.22 -7.27
C ASP A 214 17.10 13.17 -6.18
N GLU A 215 16.60 13.58 -5.01
CA GLU A 215 16.17 12.68 -3.91
C GLU A 215 14.92 11.86 -4.31
N PHE A 216 13.96 12.50 -4.99
CA PHE A 216 12.78 11.84 -5.53
C PHE A 216 13.08 10.74 -6.56
N VAL A 217 14.03 10.98 -7.45
CA VAL A 217 14.36 10.02 -8.51
C VAL A 217 15.15 8.86 -7.93
N GLU A 218 16.11 9.09 -7.03
CA GLU A 218 16.88 8.02 -6.37
C GLU A 218 16.02 7.16 -5.44
N ASP A 219 15.08 7.73 -4.68
CA ASP A 219 14.22 6.94 -3.76
C ASP A 219 13.15 6.13 -4.52
N ILE A 220 12.54 6.69 -5.57
CA ILE A 220 11.54 5.96 -6.37
C ILE A 220 12.23 4.86 -7.18
N THR A 221 13.36 5.16 -7.85
CA THR A 221 14.10 4.12 -8.59
C THR A 221 14.66 3.06 -7.68
N SER A 222 15.17 3.39 -6.49
CA SER A 222 15.66 2.37 -5.56
C SER A 222 14.53 1.51 -4.97
N ALA A 223 13.37 2.08 -4.65
CA ALA A 223 12.22 1.33 -4.15
C ALA A 223 11.58 0.44 -5.25
N GLU A 224 11.44 0.95 -6.48
CA GLU A 224 10.95 0.17 -7.62
C GLU A 224 11.94 -0.94 -7.99
N GLU A 225 13.25 -0.67 -8.01
CA GLU A 225 14.28 -1.70 -8.20
C GLU A 225 14.26 -2.76 -7.08
N MET A 226 14.01 -2.37 -5.83
CA MET A 226 13.92 -3.33 -4.72
C MET A 226 12.68 -4.22 -4.85
N ILE A 227 11.53 -3.65 -5.21
CA ILE A 227 10.29 -4.42 -5.41
C ILE A 227 10.42 -5.37 -6.60
N GLU A 228 10.98 -4.92 -7.73
CA GLU A 228 11.18 -5.77 -8.91
C GLU A 228 12.19 -6.90 -8.66
N ARG A 229 13.26 -6.65 -7.89
CA ARG A 229 14.20 -7.69 -7.45
C ARG A 229 13.56 -8.69 -6.49
N GLU A 230 12.69 -8.24 -5.59
CA GLU A 230 11.94 -9.15 -4.73
C GLU A 230 10.95 -10.02 -5.53
N GLU A 231 10.28 -9.45 -6.55
CA GLU A 231 9.41 -10.22 -7.44
C GLU A 231 10.18 -11.30 -8.21
N THR A 232 11.36 -11.00 -8.78
CA THR A 232 12.17 -12.00 -9.48
C THR A 232 12.66 -13.10 -8.54
N GLU A 233 13.09 -12.75 -7.31
CA GLU A 233 13.47 -13.73 -6.29
C GLU A 233 12.32 -14.67 -5.88
N ILE A 234 11.09 -14.14 -5.77
CA ILE A 234 9.90 -14.93 -5.45
C ILE A 234 9.59 -15.90 -6.61
N ILE A 235 9.66 -15.43 -7.86
CA ILE A 235 9.42 -16.27 -9.04
C ILE A 235 10.49 -17.37 -9.16
N ASP A 236 11.76 -17.07 -8.88
CA ASP A 236 12.84 -18.07 -8.85
C ASP A 236 12.60 -19.16 -7.80
N LYS A 237 12.20 -18.77 -6.59
CA LYS A 237 11.83 -19.72 -5.53
C LYS A 237 10.64 -20.59 -5.94
N GLU A 238 9.65 -20.03 -6.63
CA GLU A 238 8.50 -20.78 -7.14
C GLU A 238 8.92 -21.80 -8.21
N ILE A 239 9.80 -21.43 -9.14
CA ILE A 239 10.36 -22.31 -10.17
C ILE A 239 11.15 -23.45 -9.52
N GLU A 240 12.00 -23.15 -8.54
CA GLU A 240 12.80 -24.16 -7.82
C GLU A 240 11.91 -25.18 -7.09
N LEU A 241 10.85 -24.70 -6.42
CA LEU A 241 9.87 -25.57 -5.77
C LEU A 241 9.14 -26.49 -6.77
N LYS A 242 8.77 -25.97 -7.95
CA LYS A 242 8.15 -26.78 -9.01
C LYS A 242 9.11 -27.83 -9.57
N LYS A 243 10.39 -27.50 -9.78
CA LYS A 243 11.42 -28.47 -10.17
C LYS A 243 11.59 -29.59 -9.16
N LYS A 244 11.65 -29.26 -7.86
CA LYS A 244 11.69 -30.27 -6.78
C LYS A 244 10.43 -31.15 -6.79
N GLY A 245 9.26 -30.56 -7.05
CA GLY A 245 8.01 -31.29 -7.22
C GLY A 245 8.05 -32.31 -8.36
N ILE A 246 8.59 -31.93 -9.52
CA ILE A 246 8.76 -32.82 -10.68
C ILE A 246 9.75 -33.95 -10.35
N GLU A 247 10.85 -33.66 -9.66
CA GLU A 247 11.82 -34.69 -9.26
C GLU A 247 11.21 -35.75 -8.32
N ILE A 248 10.35 -35.32 -7.38
CA ILE A 248 9.60 -36.21 -6.51
C ILE A 248 8.62 -37.07 -7.32
N LYS A 249 7.88 -36.47 -8.27
CA LYS A 249 7.00 -37.22 -9.18
C LYS A 249 7.78 -38.27 -9.98
N LYS A 250 8.98 -37.94 -10.47
CA LYS A 250 9.84 -38.88 -11.21
C LYS A 250 10.24 -40.10 -10.37
N LYS A 251 10.66 -39.89 -9.12
CA LYS A 251 10.97 -40.99 -8.19
C LYS A 251 9.74 -41.86 -7.89
N LYS A 252 8.56 -41.25 -7.82
CA LYS A 252 7.30 -41.98 -7.60
C LYS A 252 6.95 -42.88 -8.80
N ILE A 253 7.07 -42.38 -10.02
CA ILE A 253 6.86 -43.16 -11.26
C ILE A 253 7.83 -44.33 -11.35
N GLU A 254 9.12 -44.12 -11.03
CA GLU A 254 10.13 -45.19 -11.05
C GLU A 254 9.80 -46.32 -10.05
N LEU A 255 9.24 -45.98 -8.89
CA LEU A 255 8.76 -46.97 -7.92
C LEU A 255 7.52 -47.72 -8.43
N GLU A 256 6.58 -47.01 -9.07
CA GLU A 256 5.38 -47.63 -9.67
C GLU A 256 5.70 -48.57 -10.84
N GLU A 257 6.74 -48.27 -11.63
CA GLU A 257 7.25 -49.18 -12.67
C GLU A 257 7.82 -50.46 -12.06
N LYS A 258 8.64 -50.34 -11.01
CA LYS A 258 9.19 -51.51 -10.29
C LYS A 258 8.10 -52.36 -9.65
N GLU A 259 7.03 -51.75 -9.14
CA GLU A 259 5.87 -52.48 -8.61
C GLU A 259 5.15 -53.28 -9.70
N LYS A 260 4.98 -52.71 -10.90
CA LYS A 260 4.38 -53.41 -12.05
C LYS A 260 5.21 -54.59 -12.53
N GLU A 261 6.54 -54.44 -12.60
CA GLU A 261 7.41 -55.56 -12.97
C GLU A 261 7.29 -56.73 -11.99
N LEU A 262 7.09 -56.44 -10.71
CA LEU A 262 6.83 -57.46 -9.68
C LEU A 262 5.43 -58.09 -9.87
N GLU A 263 4.39 -57.30 -10.12
CA GLU A 263 3.04 -57.83 -10.41
C GLU A 263 3.02 -58.73 -11.65
N GLU A 264 3.72 -58.36 -12.72
CA GLU A 264 3.86 -59.20 -13.92
C GLU A 264 4.54 -60.54 -13.62
N LYS A 265 5.62 -60.52 -12.83
CA LYS A 265 6.30 -61.76 -12.40
C LYS A 265 5.38 -62.66 -11.59
N ILE A 266 4.59 -62.09 -10.68
CA ILE A 266 3.63 -62.84 -9.86
C ILE A 266 2.55 -63.49 -10.73
N ILE A 267 2.00 -62.79 -11.72
CA ILE A 267 0.99 -63.34 -12.63
C ILE A 267 1.57 -64.49 -13.45
N LEU A 268 2.79 -64.33 -13.99
CA LEU A 268 3.49 -65.38 -14.73
C LEU A 268 3.74 -66.63 -13.89
N GLU A 269 4.06 -66.45 -12.60
CA GLU A 269 4.27 -67.56 -11.67
C GLU A 269 2.96 -68.27 -11.32
N LYS A 270 1.86 -67.51 -11.11
CA LYS A 270 0.50 -68.05 -10.93
C LYS A 270 0.02 -68.85 -12.14
N GLU A 271 0.26 -68.36 -13.36
CA GLU A 271 -0.06 -69.09 -14.59
C GLU A 271 0.71 -70.41 -14.71
N LYS A 272 2.00 -70.41 -14.36
CA LYS A 272 2.81 -71.64 -14.36
C LYS A 272 2.31 -72.64 -13.32
N THR A 273 1.96 -72.18 -12.12
CA THR A 273 1.40 -73.06 -11.08
C THR A 273 0.02 -73.60 -11.47
N LEU A 274 -0.80 -72.83 -12.17
CA LEU A 274 -2.09 -73.29 -12.68
C LEU A 274 -1.92 -74.40 -13.72
N LYS A 275 -1.03 -74.19 -14.70
CA LYS A 275 -0.70 -75.20 -15.72
C LYS A 275 -0.20 -76.50 -15.10
N LEU A 276 0.69 -76.43 -14.12
CA LEU A 276 1.17 -77.60 -13.38
C LEU A 276 0.04 -78.31 -12.63
N LYS A 277 -0.89 -77.57 -12.01
CA LYS A 277 -2.06 -78.16 -11.34
C LYS A 277 -3.01 -78.84 -12.33
N GLU A 278 -3.22 -78.26 -13.50
CA GLU A 278 -4.01 -78.88 -14.58
C GLU A 278 -3.34 -80.15 -15.12
N GLU A 279 -2.02 -80.14 -15.31
CA GLU A 279 -1.24 -81.29 -15.79
C GLU A 279 -1.26 -82.46 -14.78
N ILE A 280 -1.17 -82.16 -13.47
CA ILE A 280 -1.36 -83.14 -12.39
C ILE A 280 -2.80 -83.68 -12.39
N LEU A 281 -3.79 -82.85 -12.71
CA LEU A 281 -5.20 -83.23 -12.76
C LEU A 281 -5.53 -84.18 -13.92
N GLU A 282 -4.84 -84.02 -15.05
CA GLU A 282 -4.93 -84.95 -16.18
C GLU A 282 -4.24 -86.30 -15.88
N GLN A 283 -3.25 -86.30 -14.99
CA GLN A 283 -2.53 -87.51 -14.55
C GLN A 283 -3.19 -88.24 -13.35
N GLU A 284 -4.06 -87.59 -12.57
CA GLU A 284 -4.91 -88.25 -11.54
C GLU A 284 -6.05 -89.08 -12.17
N VAL A 285 -5.67 -90.11 -12.94
CA VAL A 285 -6.51 -91.27 -13.21
C VAL A 285 -5.76 -92.47 -12.64
N VAL A 286 -6.44 -93.22 -11.77
CA VAL A 286 -6.02 -94.46 -11.08
C VAL A 286 -5.25 -94.28 -9.76
N VAL A 287 -5.96 -94.04 -8.65
CA VAL A 287 -5.96 -94.95 -7.46
C VAL A 287 -7.30 -94.80 -6.72
N PRO A 288 -8.05 -95.88 -6.43
CA PRO A 288 -9.19 -95.83 -5.53
C PRO A 288 -8.70 -96.01 -4.09
N THR A 289 -8.95 -95.03 -3.22
CA THR A 289 -8.93 -95.26 -1.78
C THR A 289 -10.25 -94.79 -1.17
N GLU A 290 -10.86 -95.73 -0.45
CA GLU A 290 -12.10 -95.61 0.29
C GLU A 290 -11.88 -94.69 1.48
N THR A 291 -12.39 -93.47 1.41
CA THR A 291 -13.08 -92.72 2.49
C THR A 291 -13.27 -91.28 2.04
N GLU A 292 -14.24 -91.01 1.16
CA GLU A 292 -14.65 -89.62 0.88
C GLU A 292 -16.16 -89.50 0.64
N ILE A 293 -16.79 -88.62 1.41
CA ILE A 293 -18.24 -88.41 1.56
C ILE A 293 -18.84 -87.61 0.36
N ILE A 294 -18.09 -87.39 -0.72
CA ILE A 294 -18.52 -86.56 -1.86
C ILE A 294 -18.45 -87.37 -3.18
N PRO A 295 -19.52 -87.43 -3.99
CA PRO A 295 -19.51 -88.17 -5.26
C PRO A 295 -18.42 -87.66 -6.21
N LYS A 296 -17.63 -88.56 -6.81
CA LYS A 296 -16.53 -88.24 -7.76
C LYS A 296 -16.92 -87.25 -8.87
N LYS A 297 -18.17 -87.25 -9.34
CA LYS A 297 -18.69 -86.29 -10.33
C LYS A 297 -18.73 -84.85 -9.82
N VAL A 298 -19.11 -84.66 -8.55
CA VAL A 298 -19.26 -83.34 -7.92
C VAL A 298 -17.89 -82.73 -7.63
N LYS A 299 -16.92 -83.52 -7.15
CA LYS A 299 -15.52 -83.07 -7.01
C LYS A 299 -14.91 -82.62 -8.34
N LYS A 300 -15.21 -83.33 -9.43
CA LYS A 300 -14.69 -83.00 -10.77
C LYS A 300 -15.33 -81.73 -11.35
N GLN A 301 -16.60 -81.44 -11.02
CA GLN A 301 -17.26 -80.18 -11.36
C GLN A 301 -16.73 -79.01 -10.53
N LEU A 302 -16.59 -79.16 -9.21
CA LEU A 302 -16.04 -78.13 -8.33
C LEU A 302 -14.61 -77.72 -8.72
N LYS A 303 -13.74 -78.69 -9.04
CA LYS A 303 -12.38 -78.40 -9.51
C LYS A 303 -12.34 -77.67 -10.87
N LYS A 304 -13.34 -77.90 -11.74
CA LYS A 304 -13.48 -77.20 -13.03
C LYS A 304 -14.00 -75.77 -12.88
N GLU A 305 -14.95 -75.56 -11.97
CA GLU A 305 -15.42 -74.22 -11.63
C GLU A 305 -14.31 -73.43 -10.92
N GLU A 306 -13.50 -74.06 -10.06
CA GLU A 306 -12.30 -73.44 -9.47
C GLU A 306 -11.29 -73.00 -10.53
N SER A 307 -10.98 -73.83 -11.54
CA SER A 307 -10.06 -73.43 -12.62
C SER A 307 -10.61 -72.27 -13.45
N GLU A 308 -11.91 -72.29 -13.81
CA GLU A 308 -12.56 -71.19 -14.54
C GLU A 308 -12.59 -69.88 -13.73
N ILE A 309 -12.74 -69.95 -12.40
CA ILE A 309 -12.67 -68.78 -11.52
C ILE A 309 -11.25 -68.20 -11.52
N ILE A 310 -10.22 -69.05 -11.41
CA ILE A 310 -8.83 -68.59 -11.40
C ILE A 310 -8.42 -68.01 -12.77
N ASP A 311 -8.87 -68.60 -13.88
CA ASP A 311 -8.63 -68.04 -15.23
C ASP A 311 -9.22 -66.64 -15.38
N LYS A 312 -10.47 -66.44 -14.93
CA LYS A 312 -11.11 -65.12 -14.90
C LYS A 312 -10.37 -64.15 -13.97
N GLU A 313 -9.84 -64.62 -12.85
CA GLU A 313 -9.04 -63.81 -11.94
C GLU A 313 -7.72 -63.35 -12.59
N ILE A 314 -7.03 -64.24 -13.31
CA ILE A 314 -5.82 -63.92 -14.08
C ILE A 314 -6.14 -62.92 -15.21
N GLU A 315 -7.23 -63.11 -15.93
CA GLU A 315 -7.67 -62.18 -16.98
C GLU A 315 -7.98 -60.78 -16.43
N LEU A 316 -8.62 -60.72 -15.26
CA LEU A 316 -8.95 -59.46 -14.58
C LEU A 316 -7.69 -58.77 -14.05
N GLN A 317 -6.71 -59.52 -13.53
CA GLN A 317 -5.39 -59.00 -13.15
C GLN A 317 -4.62 -58.44 -14.36
N LYS A 318 -4.68 -59.09 -15.53
CA LYS A 318 -4.06 -58.57 -16.77
C LYS A 318 -4.71 -57.26 -17.24
N LYS A 319 -6.04 -57.18 -17.23
CA LYS A 319 -6.76 -55.95 -17.57
C LYS A 319 -6.44 -54.80 -16.61
N ASN A 320 -6.34 -55.10 -15.31
CA ASN A 320 -5.90 -54.11 -14.32
C ASN A 320 -4.47 -53.60 -14.57
N LEU A 321 -3.55 -54.50 -14.94
CA LEU A 321 -2.19 -54.10 -15.34
C LEU A 321 -2.18 -53.22 -16.58
N GLU A 322 -3.00 -53.52 -17.59
CA GLU A 322 -3.10 -52.68 -18.80
C GLU A 322 -3.62 -51.28 -18.46
N ILE A 323 -4.63 -51.17 -17.60
CA ILE A 323 -5.14 -49.88 -17.11
C ILE A 323 -4.04 -49.13 -16.35
N LYS A 324 -3.32 -49.80 -15.43
CA LYS A 324 -2.19 -49.18 -14.72
C LYS A 324 -1.10 -48.71 -15.68
N LYS A 325 -0.80 -49.44 -16.76
CA LYS A 325 0.17 -49.02 -17.79
C LYS A 325 -0.28 -47.75 -18.51
N LYS A 326 -1.52 -47.70 -18.98
CA LYS A 326 -2.09 -46.51 -19.63
C LYS A 326 -2.10 -45.29 -18.71
N LYS A 327 -2.39 -45.49 -17.41
CA LYS A 327 -2.36 -44.41 -16.42
C LYS A 327 -0.97 -43.81 -16.25
N LEU A 328 0.06 -44.65 -16.24
CA LEU A 328 1.46 -44.21 -16.13
C LEU A 328 1.95 -43.50 -17.39
N ASP A 329 1.56 -43.96 -18.58
CA ASP A 329 1.86 -43.27 -19.84
C ASP A 329 1.26 -41.85 -19.87
N LEU A 330 0.04 -41.69 -19.32
CA LEU A 330 -0.56 -40.36 -19.15
C LEU A 330 0.20 -39.50 -18.13
N GLU A 331 0.60 -40.07 -16.99
CA GLU A 331 1.36 -39.35 -15.96
C GLU A 331 2.76 -38.93 -16.45
N LEU A 332 3.40 -39.73 -17.32
CA LEU A 332 4.64 -39.37 -18.01
C LEU A 332 4.44 -38.18 -18.96
N LYS A 333 3.38 -38.20 -19.78
CA LYS A 333 3.05 -37.11 -20.72
C LYS A 333 2.69 -35.81 -20.00
N GLU A 334 1.94 -35.90 -18.90
CA GLU A 334 1.58 -34.73 -18.08
C GLU A 334 2.84 -34.07 -17.50
N ARG A 335 3.80 -34.87 -17.05
CA ARG A 335 5.10 -34.39 -16.57
C ARG A 335 5.95 -33.74 -17.67
N GLU A 336 6.00 -34.31 -18.87
CA GLU A 336 6.72 -33.68 -20.01
C GLU A 336 6.15 -32.29 -20.33
N ILE A 337 4.82 -32.13 -20.24
CA ILE A 337 4.16 -30.84 -20.40
C ILE A 337 4.54 -29.88 -19.25
N GLU A 338 4.56 -30.35 -18.00
CA GLU A 338 5.00 -29.55 -16.85
C GLU A 338 6.48 -29.10 -16.98
N GLU A 339 7.38 -29.99 -17.44
CA GLU A 339 8.80 -29.67 -17.67
C GLU A 339 8.94 -28.58 -18.76
N MET A 340 8.25 -28.73 -19.89
CA MET A 340 8.27 -27.71 -20.96
C MET A 340 7.72 -26.35 -20.48
N ALA A 341 6.66 -26.35 -19.67
CA ALA A 341 6.09 -25.12 -19.14
C ALA A 341 7.05 -24.39 -18.18
N ILE A 342 7.87 -25.12 -17.42
CA ILE A 342 8.92 -24.52 -16.58
C ILE A 342 10.01 -23.90 -17.45
N GLU A 343 10.49 -24.61 -18.49
CA GLU A 343 11.52 -24.06 -19.39
C GLU A 343 11.05 -22.79 -20.11
N GLU A 344 9.78 -22.72 -20.52
CA GLU A 344 9.20 -21.50 -21.09
C GLU A 344 9.14 -20.36 -20.07
N LYS A 345 8.75 -20.64 -18.82
CA LYS A 345 8.75 -19.64 -17.74
C LYS A 345 10.15 -19.12 -17.43
N GLU A 346 11.17 -19.97 -17.43
CA GLU A 346 12.56 -19.55 -17.23
C GLU A 346 13.06 -18.64 -18.35
N LYS A 347 12.74 -18.97 -19.60
CA LYS A 347 13.07 -18.10 -20.75
C LYS A 347 12.39 -16.75 -20.64
N ALA A 348 11.11 -16.73 -20.24
CA ALA A 348 10.37 -15.50 -20.04
C ALA A 348 10.95 -14.65 -18.88
N LEU A 349 11.35 -15.29 -17.78
CA LEU A 349 11.99 -14.60 -16.66
C LEU A 349 13.29 -13.94 -17.10
N LYS A 350 14.15 -14.68 -17.81
CA LYS A 350 15.42 -14.16 -18.30
C LYS A 350 15.25 -12.94 -19.22
N ILE A 351 14.23 -12.97 -20.08
CA ILE A 351 13.89 -11.80 -20.91
C ILE A 351 13.42 -10.63 -20.04
N LYS A 352 12.64 -10.89 -18.97
CA LYS A 352 12.21 -9.84 -18.03
C LYS A 352 13.41 -9.19 -17.34
N GLU A 353 14.38 -9.99 -16.88
CA GLU A 353 15.62 -9.48 -16.27
C GLU A 353 16.44 -8.61 -17.25
N GLU A 354 16.61 -9.07 -18.49
CA GLU A 354 17.31 -8.31 -19.54
C GLU A 354 16.59 -6.97 -19.83
N LEU A 355 15.26 -6.94 -19.80
CA LEU A 355 14.48 -5.71 -19.98
C LEU A 355 14.66 -4.72 -18.82
N ILE A 356 14.68 -5.20 -17.58
CA ILE A 356 14.91 -4.37 -16.39
C ILE A 356 16.30 -3.71 -16.47
N GLU A 357 17.33 -4.45 -16.88
CA GLU A 357 18.68 -3.90 -17.04
C GLU A 357 18.72 -2.80 -18.12
N ILE A 358 18.08 -3.04 -19.27
CA ILE A 358 17.97 -2.04 -20.36
C ILE A 358 17.21 -0.80 -19.89
N GLU A 359 16.13 -0.97 -19.13
CA GLU A 359 15.31 0.14 -18.62
C GLU A 359 16.09 1.02 -17.64
N SER A 360 16.87 0.40 -16.74
CA SER A 360 17.81 1.09 -15.85
C SER A 360 18.86 1.90 -16.63
N GLU A 361 19.51 1.29 -17.64
CA GLU A 361 20.48 1.98 -18.48
C GLU A 361 19.85 3.19 -19.22
N LEU A 362 18.62 3.03 -19.72
CA LEU A 362 17.90 4.07 -20.44
C LEU A 362 17.50 5.23 -19.52
N SER A 363 17.06 4.92 -18.30
CA SER A 363 16.76 5.91 -17.26
C SER A 363 18.00 6.74 -16.91
N GLN A 364 19.15 6.10 -16.70
CA GLN A 364 20.42 6.80 -16.46
C GLN A 364 20.82 7.70 -17.63
N ALA A 365 20.70 7.21 -18.86
CA ALA A 365 20.98 8.00 -20.06
C ALA A 365 20.05 9.23 -20.19
N GLU A 366 18.76 9.09 -19.83
CA GLU A 366 17.82 10.19 -19.85
C GLU A 366 18.15 11.26 -18.81
N ILE A 367 18.55 10.85 -17.60
CA ILE A 367 19.01 11.76 -16.54
C ILE A 367 20.25 12.54 -17.01
N GLU A 368 21.23 11.87 -17.62
CA GLU A 368 22.41 12.54 -18.17
C GLU A 368 22.07 13.56 -19.26
N LEU A 369 21.14 13.21 -20.16
CA LEU A 369 20.69 14.09 -21.22
C LEU A 369 20.00 15.34 -20.64
N ARG A 370 19.10 15.17 -19.66
CA ARG A 370 18.44 16.28 -18.97
C ARG A 370 19.47 17.19 -18.28
N LYS A 371 20.48 16.63 -17.61
CA LYS A 371 21.59 17.39 -17.01
C LYS A 371 22.36 18.23 -18.05
N LYS A 372 22.60 17.71 -19.25
CA LYS A 372 23.24 18.48 -20.34
C LYS A 372 22.36 19.64 -20.82
N ILE A 373 21.07 19.40 -21.04
CA ILE A 373 20.12 20.43 -21.49
C ILE A 373 20.01 21.57 -20.47
N ILE A 374 20.00 21.24 -19.17
CA ILE A 374 19.95 22.23 -18.09
C ILE A 374 21.22 23.09 -18.12
N LYS A 375 22.41 22.48 -18.17
CA LYS A 375 23.68 23.22 -18.25
C LYS A 375 23.75 24.16 -19.44
N GLU A 376 23.25 23.75 -20.60
CA GLU A 376 23.19 24.63 -21.78
C GLU A 376 22.23 25.82 -21.59
N LYS A 377 21.09 25.61 -20.90
CA LYS A 377 20.16 26.70 -20.59
C LYS A 377 20.74 27.69 -19.58
N GLU A 378 21.45 27.21 -18.56
CA GLU A 378 22.15 28.05 -17.58
C GLU A 378 23.22 28.90 -18.25
N GLN A 379 24.06 28.30 -19.11
CA GLN A 379 25.06 29.04 -19.88
C GLN A 379 24.44 30.14 -20.73
N LYS A 380 23.34 29.84 -21.43
CA LYS A 380 22.61 30.86 -22.21
C LYS A 380 22.06 31.99 -21.35
N MET A 381 21.49 31.68 -20.17
CA MET A 381 21.03 32.72 -19.24
C MET A 381 22.17 33.62 -18.77
N ILE A 382 23.32 33.03 -18.41
CA ILE A 382 24.50 33.78 -17.99
C ILE A 382 25.00 34.67 -19.13
N GLU A 383 25.09 34.15 -20.37
CA GLU A 383 25.46 34.95 -21.54
C GLU A 383 24.50 36.11 -21.80
N THR A 384 23.18 35.89 -21.68
CA THR A 384 22.19 36.96 -21.82
C THR A 384 22.30 38.01 -20.72
N GLU A 385 22.55 37.61 -19.47
CA GLU A 385 22.67 38.54 -18.34
C GLU A 385 23.97 39.37 -18.46
N ILE A 386 25.07 38.76 -18.91
CA ILE A 386 26.32 39.46 -19.23
C ILE A 386 26.07 40.48 -20.36
N THR A 387 25.34 40.09 -21.40
CA THR A 387 25.03 41.00 -22.52
C THR A 387 24.20 42.19 -22.04
N ARG A 388 23.18 41.95 -21.21
CA ARG A 388 22.36 43.02 -20.61
C ARG A 388 23.19 43.95 -19.74
N ALA A 389 24.06 43.40 -18.90
CA ALA A 389 24.95 44.20 -18.06
C ALA A 389 25.90 45.07 -18.91
N ILE A 390 26.44 44.55 -20.01
CA ILE A 390 27.29 45.31 -20.94
C ILE A 390 26.51 46.45 -21.61
N GLU A 391 25.26 46.23 -21.98
CA GLU A 391 24.39 47.28 -22.54
C GLU A 391 24.08 48.37 -21.50
N GLU A 392 23.71 47.98 -20.27
CA GLU A 392 23.50 48.91 -19.15
C GLU A 392 24.76 49.74 -18.86
N PHE A 393 25.95 49.12 -18.85
CA PHE A 393 27.22 49.86 -18.68
C PHE A 393 27.49 50.86 -19.81
N LYS A 394 27.17 50.53 -21.06
CA LYS A 394 27.33 51.46 -22.19
C LYS A 394 26.37 52.64 -22.09
N GLU A 395 25.11 52.40 -21.70
CA GLU A 395 24.15 53.49 -21.50
C GLU A 395 24.60 54.46 -20.40
N ILE A 396 25.19 53.94 -19.32
CA ILE A 396 25.76 54.77 -18.24
C ILE A 396 26.99 55.57 -18.73
N GLU A 397 27.88 54.97 -19.52
CA GLU A 397 29.03 55.68 -20.10
C GLU A 397 28.60 56.79 -21.07
N ASP A 398 27.54 56.58 -21.85
CA ASP A 398 27.05 57.58 -22.79
C ASP A 398 26.30 58.72 -22.07
N GLN A 399 25.59 58.45 -20.97
CA GLN A 399 25.00 59.48 -20.11
C GLN A 399 26.07 60.32 -19.37
N GLY A 400 27.19 59.70 -18.95
CA GLY A 400 28.29 60.41 -18.32
C GLY A 400 29.01 61.41 -19.24
N LYS A 401 29.09 61.12 -20.55
CA LYS A 401 29.69 62.02 -21.55
C LYS A 401 28.82 63.25 -21.87
N ASP A 402 27.51 63.14 -21.70
CA ASP A 402 26.56 64.25 -21.91
C ASP A 402 26.52 65.23 -20.73
N ASP A 403 26.84 64.78 -19.51
CA ASP A 403 26.93 65.64 -18.32
C ASP A 403 28.26 66.43 -18.24
N ASP A 404 29.37 65.86 -18.71
CA ASP A 404 30.64 66.60 -18.81
C ASP A 404 30.58 67.75 -19.84
N ASN A 405 29.82 67.58 -20.94
CA ASN A 405 29.62 68.63 -21.94
C ASN A 405 28.74 69.81 -21.47
N LYS A 406 27.99 69.67 -20.37
CA LYS A 406 27.17 70.75 -19.79
C LYS A 406 27.92 71.59 -18.76
N ASN A 407 29.03 71.11 -18.23
CA ASN A 407 29.83 71.85 -17.24
C ASN A 407 30.95 72.72 -17.83
N GLU A 408 31.28 72.58 -19.12
CA GLU A 408 32.28 73.45 -19.78
C GLU A 408 31.73 74.78 -20.34
N ASN A 409 30.42 75.04 -20.25
CA ASN A 409 29.77 76.25 -20.79
C ASN A 409 29.17 77.18 -19.71
N LYS A 410 29.76 77.26 -18.52
CA LYS A 410 29.39 78.24 -17.49
C LYS A 410 30.52 79.18 -17.10
#